data_AF-A0A502HNF6-F1
#
_entry.id   AF-A0A502HNF6-F1
#
_cell.length_a   1.000
_cell.length_b   1.000
_cell.length_c   1.000
_cell.angle_alpha   90.00
_cell.angle_beta   90.00
_cell.angle_gamma   90.00
#
_symmetry.space_group_name_H-M   'P 1'
#
loop_
_entity.id
_entity.type
_entity.pdbx_description
1 polymer ?
#
loop_
_entity_poly.entity_id
_entity_poly.type
_entity_poly.pdbx_seq_one_letter_code
_entity_poly.pdbx_strand_id
1 'polypeptide(L)'
;MPNLEKHFLSDAGIPGLSEAFGEACSNVRPCMAGRATWSHRVVHHAARETGWWNLNNRETFPGNKIEEMFERNFSEACKRFIEGAYLYKIPAGSIRTPEIADAAISTIRSILKLNKQNIDPGSDN
;
A
#
# COMPACT_ATOMS: atom_id res chain seq x y z
N MET A 1 -28.03 -14.20 -8.66
CA MET A 1 -28.39 -12.80 -8.99
C MET A 1 -27.11 -11.99 -9.28
N PRO A 2 -26.40 -12.20 -10.42
CA PRO A 2 -25.01 -11.72 -10.55
C PRO A 2 -24.82 -10.44 -11.39
N ASN A 3 -25.83 -9.98 -12.15
CA ASN A 3 -25.62 -8.87 -13.10
C ASN A 3 -25.77 -7.48 -12.47
N LEU A 4 -26.67 -7.29 -11.51
CA LEU A 4 -26.92 -5.98 -10.91
C LEU A 4 -25.69 -5.47 -10.12
N GLU A 5 -25.03 -6.36 -9.38
CA GLU A 5 -23.82 -6.02 -8.64
C GLU A 5 -22.67 -5.63 -9.58
N LYS A 6 -22.50 -6.34 -10.70
CA LYS A 6 -21.45 -6.00 -11.70
C LYS A 6 -21.65 -4.61 -12.29
N HIS A 7 -22.89 -4.24 -12.62
CA HIS A 7 -23.20 -2.90 -13.11
C HIS A 7 -22.92 -1.84 -12.04
N PHE A 8 -23.36 -2.06 -10.80
CA PHE A 8 -23.10 -1.14 -9.69
C PHE A 8 -21.61 -0.92 -9.41
N LEU A 9 -20.80 -1.99 -9.46
CA LEU A 9 -19.36 -1.89 -9.26
C LEU A 9 -18.69 -1.07 -10.37
N SER A 10 -19.11 -1.27 -11.62
CA SER A 10 -18.63 -0.48 -12.77
C SER A 10 -19.02 1.00 -12.63
N ASP A 11 -20.26 1.29 -12.25
CA ASP A 11 -20.74 2.67 -12.05
C ASP A 11 -20.02 3.36 -10.87
N ALA A 12 -19.61 2.58 -9.87
CA ALA A 12 -18.77 3.03 -8.76
C ALA A 12 -17.28 3.21 -9.13
N GLY A 13 -16.90 2.95 -10.38
CA GLY A 13 -15.52 3.06 -10.87
C GLY A 13 -14.60 1.95 -10.37
N ILE A 14 -15.14 0.81 -9.95
CA ILE A 14 -14.35 -0.35 -9.52
C ILE A 14 -13.94 -1.13 -10.78
N PRO A 15 -12.63 -1.29 -11.06
CA PRO A 15 -12.18 -2.00 -12.25
C PRO A 15 -12.52 -3.50 -12.21
N GLY A 16 -12.47 -4.15 -13.37
CA GLY A 16 -12.64 -5.61 -13.44
C GLY A 16 -11.52 -6.35 -12.72
N LEU A 17 -11.73 -7.62 -12.35
CA LEU A 17 -10.77 -8.43 -11.59
C LEU A 17 -9.36 -8.43 -12.21
N SER A 18 -9.27 -8.66 -13.52
CA SER A 18 -7.98 -8.74 -14.24
C SER A 18 -7.24 -7.39 -14.22
N GLU A 19 -7.96 -6.29 -14.44
CA GLU A 19 -7.41 -4.93 -14.39
C GLU A 19 -6.96 -4.57 -12.96
N ALA A 20 -7.79 -4.88 -11.97
CA ALA A 20 -7.47 -4.68 -10.56
C ALA A 20 -6.21 -5.46 -10.14
N PHE A 21 -6.06 -6.69 -10.62
CA PHE A 21 -4.89 -7.51 -10.33
C PHE A 21 -3.62 -6.97 -11.00
N GLY A 22 -3.72 -6.54 -12.26
CA GLY A 22 -2.61 -5.90 -12.97
C GLY A 22 -2.15 -4.60 -12.31
N GLU A 23 -3.10 -3.77 -11.87
CA GLU A 23 -2.82 -2.57 -11.10
C GLU A 23 -2.14 -2.91 -9.77
N ALA A 24 -2.67 -3.87 -9.02
CA ALA A 24 -2.09 -4.31 -7.75
C ALA A 24 -0.63 -4.76 -7.94
N CYS A 25 -0.37 -5.63 -8.92
CA CYS A 25 0.99 -6.10 -9.22
C CYS A 25 1.95 -4.97 -9.62
N SER A 26 1.46 -3.94 -10.29
CA SER A 26 2.27 -2.78 -10.71
C SER A 26 2.58 -1.88 -9.52
N ASN A 27 1.59 -1.62 -8.67
CA ASN A 27 1.66 -0.66 -7.57
C ASN A 27 2.42 -1.16 -6.33
N VAL A 28 2.54 -2.49 -6.13
CA VAL A 28 3.30 -3.04 -4.99
C VAL A 28 4.80 -3.07 -5.19
N ARG A 29 5.29 -2.73 -6.38
CA ARG A 29 6.73 -2.73 -6.67
C ARG A 29 7.46 -1.73 -5.75
N PRO A 30 8.67 -2.04 -5.26
CA PRO A 30 9.40 -1.13 -4.38
C PRO A 30 9.60 0.29 -4.95
N CYS A 31 9.78 0.42 -6.27
CA CYS A 31 9.91 1.71 -6.94
C CYS A 31 8.63 2.58 -6.89
N MET A 32 7.47 1.96 -6.64
CA MET A 32 6.17 2.62 -6.54
C MET A 32 5.80 2.99 -5.09
N ALA A 33 6.63 2.60 -4.10
CA ALA A 33 6.38 2.90 -2.71
C ALA A 33 6.19 4.41 -2.47
N GLY A 34 4.99 4.80 -2.03
CA GLY A 34 4.62 6.20 -1.79
C GLY A 34 4.46 7.06 -3.05
N ARG A 35 4.41 6.44 -4.23
CA ARG A 35 4.10 7.08 -5.53
C ARG A 35 2.95 6.37 -6.27
N ALA A 36 2.59 5.17 -5.84
CA ALA A 36 1.49 4.39 -6.40
C ALA A 36 0.16 5.16 -6.35
N THR A 37 -0.47 5.29 -7.51
CA THR A 37 -1.83 5.79 -7.66
C THR A 37 -2.76 4.60 -7.76
N TRP A 38 -3.76 4.56 -6.88
CA TRP A 38 -4.75 3.48 -6.85
C TRP A 38 -6.04 3.97 -7.49
N SER A 39 -6.60 3.19 -8.41
CA SER A 39 -7.86 3.51 -9.09
C SER A 39 -9.01 3.59 -8.09
N HIS A 40 -9.05 2.65 -7.15
CA HIS A 40 -10.10 2.57 -6.16
C HIS A 40 -9.64 1.95 -4.83
N ARG A 41 -10.29 2.33 -3.73
CA ARG A 41 -9.97 1.84 -2.38
C ARG A 41 -10.13 0.32 -2.23
N VAL A 42 -11.03 -0.28 -3.01
CA VAL A 42 -11.25 -1.73 -3.06
C VAL A 42 -10.00 -2.45 -3.59
N VAL A 43 -9.39 -1.93 -4.67
CA VAL A 43 -8.17 -2.50 -5.25
C VAL A 43 -7.02 -2.41 -4.25
N HIS A 44 -6.84 -1.25 -3.62
CA HIS A 44 -5.82 -1.06 -2.58
C HIS A 44 -6.04 -1.99 -1.37
N HIS A 45 -7.29 -2.12 -0.90
CA HIS A 45 -7.63 -3.00 0.22
C HIS A 45 -7.33 -4.47 -0.11
N ALA A 46 -7.77 -4.94 -1.28
CA ALA A 46 -7.51 -6.29 -1.74
C ALA A 46 -6.00 -6.57 -1.91
N ALA A 47 -5.25 -5.62 -2.46
CA ALA A 47 -3.80 -5.75 -2.58
C ALA A 47 -3.10 -5.82 -1.22
N ARG A 48 -3.55 -5.03 -0.25
CA ARG A 48 -3.00 -5.04 1.12
C ARG A 48 -3.30 -6.34 1.85
N GLU A 49 -4.52 -6.86 1.76
CA GLU A 49 -4.92 -8.15 2.34
C GLU A 49 -4.22 -9.34 1.65
N THR A 50 -3.93 -9.24 0.35
CA THR A 50 -3.15 -10.25 -0.38
C THR A 50 -1.68 -10.25 0.02
N GLY A 51 -1.17 -9.09 0.44
CA GLY A 51 0.20 -8.90 0.89
C GLY A 51 1.12 -8.42 -0.22
N TRP A 52 1.82 -7.31 0.03
CA TRP A 52 2.71 -6.69 -0.95
C TRP A 52 3.86 -7.60 -1.38
N TRP A 53 4.43 -8.37 -0.45
CA TRP A 53 5.49 -9.33 -0.79
C TRP A 53 4.99 -10.44 -1.72
N ASN A 54 3.79 -10.97 -1.47
CA ASN A 54 3.19 -12.01 -2.30
C ASN A 54 2.97 -11.52 -3.73
N LEU A 55 2.38 -10.33 -3.89
CA LEU A 55 2.14 -9.71 -5.20
C LEU A 55 3.46 -9.37 -5.92
N ASN A 56 4.45 -8.87 -5.20
CA ASN A 56 5.75 -8.50 -5.78
C ASN A 56 6.59 -9.73 -6.18
N ASN A 57 6.38 -10.87 -5.52
CA ASN A 57 7.11 -12.13 -5.78
C ASN A 57 6.19 -13.23 -6.33
N ARG A 58 5.14 -12.87 -7.07
CA ARG A 58 4.13 -13.83 -7.55
C ARG A 58 4.71 -15.00 -8.37
N GLU A 59 5.82 -14.75 -9.07
CA GLU A 59 6.55 -15.73 -9.88
C GLU A 59 7.23 -16.82 -9.04
N THR A 60 7.44 -16.57 -7.74
CA THR A 60 7.98 -17.56 -6.79
C THR A 60 6.94 -18.58 -6.36
N PHE A 61 5.65 -18.31 -6.60
CA PHE A 61 4.57 -19.23 -6.26
C PHE A 61 4.17 -20.06 -7.49
N PRO A 62 3.86 -21.35 -7.31
CA PRO A 62 3.42 -22.19 -8.41
C PRO A 62 2.03 -21.77 -8.92
N GLY A 63 1.89 -21.72 -10.24
CA GLY A 63 0.62 -21.47 -10.92
C GLY A 63 0.05 -20.08 -10.68
N ASN A 64 -1.28 -20.02 -10.56
CA ASN A 64 -2.09 -18.82 -10.38
C ASN A 64 -2.43 -18.54 -8.91
N LYS A 65 -1.71 -19.14 -7.95
CA LYS A 65 -2.05 -19.08 -6.51
C LYS A 65 -2.22 -17.65 -5.97
N ILE A 66 -1.37 -16.71 -6.40
CA ILE A 66 -1.45 -15.31 -5.95
C ILE A 66 -2.65 -14.59 -6.58
N GLU A 67 -3.01 -14.93 -7.82
CA GLU A 67 -4.20 -14.39 -8.49
C GLU A 67 -5.48 -14.90 -7.80
N GLU A 68 -5.56 -16.18 -7.45
CA GLU A 68 -6.69 -16.75 -6.70
C GLU A 68 -6.84 -16.13 -5.29
N MET A 69 -5.72 -15.92 -4.60
CA MET A 69 -5.71 -15.21 -3.32
C MET A 69 -6.22 -13.78 -3.47
N PHE A 70 -5.76 -13.08 -4.52
CA PHE A 70 -6.22 -11.73 -4.82
C PHE A 70 -7.71 -11.69 -5.16
N GLU A 71 -8.19 -12.60 -6.01
CA GLU A 71 -9.61 -12.69 -6.40
C GLU A 71 -10.52 -12.87 -5.18
N ARG A 72 -10.15 -13.75 -4.26
CA ARG A 72 -10.89 -13.96 -3.00
C ARG A 72 -10.96 -12.67 -2.19
N ASN A 73 -9.84 -11.99 -2.01
CA ASN A 73 -9.76 -10.75 -1.24
C ASN A 73 -10.48 -9.59 -1.94
N PHE A 74 -10.41 -9.52 -3.27
CA PHE A 74 -11.09 -8.52 -4.08
C PHE A 74 -12.61 -8.70 -4.02
N SER A 75 -13.09 -9.94 -4.16
CA SER A 75 -14.51 -10.26 -4.01
C SER A 75 -15.06 -9.87 -2.64
N GLU A 76 -14.30 -10.15 -1.57
CA GLU A 76 -14.65 -9.75 -0.20
C GLU A 76 -14.61 -8.22 -0.02
N ALA A 77 -13.63 -7.54 -0.60
CA ALA A 77 -13.53 -6.08 -0.59
C ALA A 77 -14.70 -5.41 -1.31
N CYS A 78 -15.16 -5.97 -2.43
CA CYS A 78 -16.36 -5.52 -3.15
C CYS A 78 -17.62 -5.67 -2.31
N LYS A 79 -17.80 -6.80 -1.60
CA LYS A 79 -18.95 -6.98 -0.68
C LYS A 79 -18.93 -5.95 0.43
N ARG A 80 -17.80 -5.78 1.10
CA ARG A 80 -17.61 -4.75 2.14
C ARG A 80 -17.88 -3.34 1.62
N PHE A 81 -17.50 -3.05 0.38
CA PHE A 81 -17.81 -1.78 -0.25
C PHE A 81 -19.32 -1.57 -0.40
N ILE A 82 -20.04 -2.56 -0.92
CA ILE A 82 -21.50 -2.53 -1.13
C ILE A 82 -22.22 -2.36 0.22
N GLU A 83 -21.74 -3.04 1.26
CA GLU A 83 -22.28 -2.98 2.63
C GLU A 83 -21.90 -1.69 3.38
N GLY A 84 -21.06 -0.82 2.81
CA GLY A 84 -20.57 0.38 3.47
C GLY A 84 -19.59 0.10 4.63
N ALA A 85 -19.04 -1.11 4.70
CA ALA A 85 -18.10 -1.53 5.72
C ALA A 85 -16.71 -0.92 5.52
N TYR A 86 -15.87 -1.07 6.55
CA TYR A 86 -14.52 -0.52 6.56
C TYR A 86 -13.65 -1.09 5.43
N LEU A 87 -12.96 -0.20 4.72
CA LEU A 87 -11.90 -0.51 3.76
C LEU A 87 -10.67 0.34 4.10
N TYR A 88 -9.47 -0.19 3.84
CA TYR A 88 -8.25 0.57 4.10
C TYR A 88 -8.21 1.80 3.22
N LYS A 89 -7.95 2.95 3.84
CA LYS A 89 -7.73 4.20 3.12
C LYS A 89 -6.51 4.03 2.22
N ILE A 90 -6.62 4.53 0.99
CA ILE A 90 -5.46 4.73 0.13
C ILE A 90 -4.58 5.76 0.86
N PRO A 91 -3.26 5.50 1.03
CA PRO A 91 -2.38 6.49 1.60
C PRO A 91 -2.42 7.74 0.71
N ALA A 92 -2.98 8.83 1.23
CA ALA A 92 -2.83 10.14 0.60
C ALA A 92 -1.33 10.39 0.46
N GLY A 93 -0.89 10.75 -0.74
CA GLY A 93 0.53 11.01 -1.01
C GLY A 93 1.11 11.88 0.09
N SER A 94 2.15 11.40 0.76
CA SER A 94 2.87 12.20 1.75
C SER A 94 3.32 13.49 1.05
N ILE A 95 2.91 14.64 1.59
CA ILE A 95 3.39 15.94 1.12
C ILE A 95 4.90 15.94 1.32
N ARG A 96 5.66 15.76 0.24
CA ARG A 96 7.12 15.74 0.24
C ARG A 96 7.61 17.03 -0.38
N THR A 97 7.50 18.13 0.37
CA THR A 97 8.18 19.37 -0.01
C THR A 97 9.66 19.30 0.40
N PRO A 98 10.55 20.02 -0.31
CA PRO A 98 11.97 20.14 0.10
C PRO A 98 12.10 20.62 1.55
N GLU A 99 11.21 21.52 1.97
CA GLU A 99 11.15 22.06 3.34
C GLU A 99 10.93 20.98 4.41
N ILE A 100 10.02 20.03 4.17
CA ILE A 100 9.78 18.91 5.11
C ILE A 100 11.00 17.97 5.16
N ALA A 101 11.66 17.74 4.03
CA ALA A 101 12.86 16.93 3.96
C ALA A 101 14.03 17.59 4.72
N ASP A 102 14.25 18.89 4.51
CA ASP A 102 15.30 19.65 5.18
C ASP A 102 15.07 19.72 6.70
N ALA A 103 13.82 19.89 7.14
CA ALA A 103 13.46 19.85 8.56
C ALA A 103 13.75 18.49 9.21
N ALA A 104 13.40 17.39 8.53
CA ALA A 104 13.70 16.04 9.01
C ALA A 104 15.21 15.78 9.10
N ILE A 105 15.96 16.18 8.07
CA ILE A 105 17.43 16.02 8.03
C ILE A 105 18.10 16.85 9.13
N SER A 106 17.65 18.10 9.35
CA SER A 106 18.15 18.97 10.42
C SER A 106 17.94 18.36 11.80
N THR A 107 16.77 17.77 12.03
CA THR A 107 16.43 17.07 13.27
C THR A 107 17.36 15.87 13.51
N ILE A 108 17.55 15.02 12.49
CA ILE A 108 18.44 13.86 12.57
C ILE A 108 19.88 14.30 12.86
N ARG A 109 20.39 15.33 12.19
CA ARG A 109 21.73 15.87 12.43
C ARG A 109 21.90 16.38 13.86
N SER A 110 20.87 17.03 14.40
CA SER A 110 20.87 17.55 15.78
C SER A 110 20.89 16.43 16.81
N ILE A 111 20.07 15.39 16.63
CA ILE A 111 20.07 14.19 17.48
C ILE A 111 21.44 13.51 17.47
N LEU A 112 22.04 13.34 16.29
CA LEU A 112 23.38 12.73 16.16
C LEU A 112 24.47 13.58 16.81
N LYS A 113 24.36 14.92 16.77
CA LYS A 113 25.30 15.83 17.43
C LYS A 113 25.17 15.75 18.95
N LEU A 114 23.94 15.68 19.48
CA LEU A 114 23.67 15.52 20.91
C LEU A 114 24.18 14.17 21.43
N ASN A 115 23.98 13.09 20.68
CA ASN A 115 24.51 11.77 21.05
C ASN A 115 26.05 11.72 21.04
N LYS A 116 26.72 12.48 20.18
CA LYS A 116 28.19 12.61 20.20
C LYS A 116 28.72 13.40 21.39
N GLN A 117 27.94 14.33 21.93
CA GLN A 117 28.32 15.13 23.11
C GLN A 117 28.07 14.36 24.43
N ASN A 118 27.30 13.28 24.38
CA ASN A 118 27.02 12.40 25.53
C ASN A 118 27.98 11.20 25.63
N ILE A 119 29.00 11.14 24.76
CA ILE A 119 30.09 10.16 24.81
C ILE A 119 31.39 10.95 24.96
N ASP A 120 31.61 11.52 26.14
CA ASP A 120 32.95 11.92 26.58
C ASP A 120 33.42 10.88 27.62
N PRO A 121 34.52 10.13 27.37
CA PRO A 121 35.05 9.16 28.30
C PRO A 121 35.79 9.90 29.42
N GLY A 122 35.10 10.18 30.51
CA GLY A 122 35.69 10.73 31.71
C GLY A 122 35.14 10.06 32.96
N SER A 123 35.54 8.81 33.24
CA SER A 123 35.52 8.30 34.60
C SER A 123 36.83 7.58 34.94
N ASP A 124 37.54 8.23 35.84
CA ASP A 124 38.31 7.68 36.96
C ASP A 124 39.80 7.34 36.79
N ASN A 125 40.57 8.18 37.50
CA ASN A 125 41.89 8.02 38.13
C ASN A 125 43.16 8.04 37.28
#